data_AF-A0A2T3EBW2-F1
#
_entry.id   AF-A0A2T3EBW2-F1
#
_cell.length_a   1.000
_cell.length_b   1.000
_cell.length_c   1.000
_cell.angle_alpha   90.00
_cell.angle_beta   90.00
_cell.angle_gamma   90.00
#
_symmetry.space_group_name_H-M   'P 1'
#
loop_
_entity.id
_entity.type
_entity.pdbx_description
1 polymer ?
#
loop_
_entity_poly.entity_id
_entity_poly.type
_entity_poly.pdbx_seq_one_letter_code
_entity_poly.pdbx_strand_id
1 'polypeptide(L)'
;MLDHVTIGVRDLEQSTIFYDTILRSLGIERLYAEGGSFAGYGIGRKAFFWIGERDVLQTGAHVAFAAPNRKIVDEFHRTGIIAGGFDNGAPGLRPHYHQNYYGAFILHPDGHNIEAVCHLSVS
;
A
#
# COMPACT_ATOMS: atom_id res chain seq x y z
N MET A 1 -15.41 -8.64 -4.31
CA MET A 1 -15.61 -7.28 -4.86
C MET A 1 -15.55 -6.31 -3.70
N LEU A 2 -14.59 -5.37 -3.72
CA LEU A 2 -14.45 -4.30 -2.73
C LEU A 2 -14.67 -2.96 -3.46
N ASP A 3 -15.38 -2.03 -2.85
CA ASP A 3 -15.53 -0.67 -3.41
C ASP A 3 -14.42 0.26 -2.90
N HIS A 4 -14.31 0.39 -1.59
CA HIS A 4 -13.25 1.12 -0.91
C HIS A 4 -13.01 0.57 0.50
N VAL A 5 -11.88 0.95 1.10
CA VAL A 5 -11.57 0.72 2.52
C VAL A 5 -11.01 1.99 3.15
N THR A 6 -11.15 2.12 4.47
CA THR A 6 -10.54 3.20 5.25
C THR A 6 -9.76 2.60 6.41
N ILE A 7 -8.52 3.02 6.59
CA ILE A 7 -7.69 2.69 7.76
C ILE A 7 -7.38 3.96 8.55
N GLY A 8 -7.22 3.83 9.87
CA GLY A 8 -6.81 4.94 10.72
C GLY A 8 -5.30 5.04 10.84
N VAL A 9 -4.76 6.24 10.76
CA VAL A 9 -3.35 6.56 10.97
C VAL A 9 -3.21 7.57 12.10
N ARG A 10 -2.06 7.62 12.78
CA ARG A 10 -1.84 8.58 13.87
C ARG A 10 -1.37 9.96 13.40
N ASP A 11 -0.62 9.98 12.31
CA ASP A 11 -0.05 11.20 11.73
C ASP A 11 -0.38 11.21 10.25
N LEU A 12 -1.37 12.04 9.87
CA LEU A 12 -1.83 12.10 8.50
C LEU A 12 -0.75 12.63 7.55
N GLU A 13 0.05 13.61 7.97
CA GLU A 13 1.07 14.21 7.12
C GLU A 13 2.14 13.17 6.78
N GLN A 14 2.71 12.52 7.79
CA GLN A 14 3.71 11.47 7.59
C GLN A 14 3.15 10.28 6.80
N SER A 15 1.92 9.87 7.10
CA SER A 15 1.27 8.77 6.38
C SER A 15 1.05 9.15 4.92
N THR A 16 0.65 10.39 4.61
CA THR A 16 0.47 10.80 3.22
C THR A 16 1.78 10.80 2.44
N ILE A 17 2.90 11.23 3.04
CA ILE A 17 4.23 11.15 2.41
C ILE A 17 4.59 9.70 2.10
N PHE A 18 4.35 8.79 3.04
CA PHE A 18 4.58 7.37 2.86
C PHE A 18 3.73 6.78 1.73
N TYR A 19 2.41 6.97 1.78
CA TYR A 19 1.49 6.40 0.79
C TYR A 19 1.64 7.04 -0.59
N ASP A 20 1.90 8.35 -0.68
CA ASP A 20 2.22 9.02 -1.95
C ASP A 20 3.47 8.39 -2.60
N THR A 21 4.46 7.99 -1.79
CA THR A 21 5.71 7.41 -2.29
C THR A 21 5.53 5.98 -2.79
N ILE A 22 4.91 5.10 -2.00
CA ILE A 22 4.84 3.67 -2.34
C ILE A 22 3.80 3.39 -3.43
N LEU A 23 2.65 4.08 -3.38
CA LEU A 23 1.52 3.83 -4.27
C LEU A 23 1.73 4.37 -5.68
N ARG A 24 2.63 5.36 -5.83
CA ARG A 24 2.99 5.92 -7.14
C ARG A 24 3.50 4.88 -8.13
N SER A 25 4.28 3.90 -7.67
CA SER A 25 4.80 2.82 -8.53
C SER A 25 3.69 1.96 -9.12
N LEU A 26 2.55 1.86 -8.43
CA LEU A 26 1.35 1.13 -8.84
C LEU A 26 0.41 1.98 -9.72
N GLY A 27 0.79 3.23 -10.03
CA GLY A 27 -0.07 4.20 -10.73
C GLY A 27 -1.24 4.71 -9.89
N ILE A 28 -1.16 4.56 -8.58
CA ILE A 28 -2.17 5.03 -7.62
C ILE A 28 -1.72 6.37 -7.07
N GLU A 29 -2.62 7.35 -7.10
CA GLU A 29 -2.35 8.73 -6.72
C GLU A 29 -3.32 9.19 -5.63
N ARG A 30 -2.92 10.22 -4.88
CA ARG A 30 -3.81 10.90 -3.93
C ARG A 30 -4.78 11.78 -4.71
N LEU A 31 -6.05 11.38 -4.73
CA LEU A 31 -7.13 12.07 -5.46
C LEU A 31 -7.89 13.07 -4.59
N TYR A 32 -7.94 12.82 -3.27
CA TYR A 32 -8.66 13.65 -2.32
C TYR A 32 -7.81 13.91 -1.07
N ALA A 33 -7.84 15.14 -0.58
CA ALA A 33 -7.19 15.56 0.66
C ALA A 33 -8.06 16.58 1.44
N GLU A 34 -9.37 16.57 1.20
CA GLU A 34 -10.28 17.58 1.76
C GLU A 34 -10.50 17.38 3.27
N GLY A 35 -10.48 18.49 4.02
CA GLY A 35 -10.84 18.53 5.43
C GLY A 35 -9.70 18.26 6.42
N GLY A 36 -8.46 18.04 5.97
CA GLY A 36 -7.27 17.94 6.83
C GLY A 36 -7.18 16.68 7.70
N SER A 37 -8.22 15.85 7.76
CA SER A 37 -8.25 14.62 8.56
C SER A 37 -8.30 13.34 7.73
N PHE A 38 -8.43 13.42 6.40
CA PHE A 38 -8.48 12.25 5.51
C PHE A 38 -7.70 12.48 4.22
N ALA A 39 -7.17 11.40 3.65
CA ALA A 39 -6.64 11.36 2.30
C ALA A 39 -7.15 10.12 1.56
N GLY A 40 -7.58 10.31 0.31
CA GLY A 40 -8.13 9.28 -0.57
C GLY A 40 -7.22 9.01 -1.76
N TYR A 41 -6.88 7.73 -1.94
CA TYR A 41 -5.99 7.22 -2.97
C TYR A 41 -6.75 6.39 -3.99
N GLY A 42 -6.37 6.53 -5.27
CA GLY A 42 -7.03 5.81 -6.34
C GLY A 42 -6.39 5.99 -7.72
N ILE A 43 -7.14 5.58 -8.74
CA ILE A 43 -6.73 5.68 -10.15
C ILE A 43 -7.79 6.47 -10.91
N GLY A 44 -7.35 7.46 -11.70
CA GLY A 44 -8.22 8.34 -12.45
C GLY A 44 -9.10 9.19 -11.52
N ARG A 45 -10.41 8.91 -11.48
CA ARG A 45 -11.37 9.65 -10.65
C ARG A 45 -11.98 8.82 -9.52
N LYS A 46 -11.51 7.58 -9.32
CA LYS A 46 -12.07 6.65 -8.32
C LYS A 46 -11.05 6.42 -7.20
N ALA A 47 -11.32 6.97 -6.02
CA ALA A 47 -10.61 6.60 -4.79
C ALA A 47 -11.18 5.31 -4.20
N PHE A 48 -10.30 4.43 -3.74
CA PHE A 48 -10.65 3.13 -3.16
C PHE A 48 -9.84 2.78 -1.90
N PHE A 49 -8.79 3.54 -1.60
CA PHE A 49 -8.02 3.37 -0.37
C PHE A 49 -7.96 4.71 0.37
N TRP A 50 -8.45 4.74 1.60
CA TRP A 50 -8.49 5.95 2.41
C TRP A 50 -7.68 5.77 3.68
N ILE A 51 -6.97 6.82 4.05
CA ILE A 51 -6.40 6.97 5.39
C ILE A 51 -7.12 8.12 6.09
N GLY A 52 -7.31 7.99 7.39
CA GLY A 52 -7.86 9.05 8.22
C GLY A 52 -7.15 9.15 9.55
N GLU A 53 -6.94 10.36 10.05
CA GLU A 53 -6.30 10.59 11.33
C GLU A 53 -7.19 10.06 12.48
N ARG A 54 -6.59 9.36 13.45
CA ARG A 54 -7.25 8.81 14.63
C ARG A 54 -6.40 9.05 15.88
N ASP A 55 -7.03 9.50 16.95
CA ASP A 55 -6.38 9.71 18.25
C ASP A 55 -5.85 8.40 18.88
N VAL A 56 -6.50 7.28 18.59
CA VAL A 56 -6.12 5.96 19.08
C VAL A 56 -5.36 5.21 18.00
N LEU A 57 -4.17 4.70 18.34
CA LEU A 57 -3.37 3.86 17.44
C LEU A 57 -4.20 2.68 16.94
N GLN A 58 -4.35 2.60 15.62
CA GLN A 58 -4.90 1.45 14.93
C GLN A 58 -3.76 0.72 14.22
N THR A 59 -3.74 -0.61 14.30
CA THR A 59 -2.65 -1.42 13.74
C THR A 59 -3.18 -2.75 13.21
N GLY A 60 -2.35 -3.50 12.49
CA GLY A 60 -2.70 -4.86 12.04
C GLY A 60 -3.62 -4.95 10.82
N ALA A 61 -4.13 -3.82 10.29
CA ALA A 61 -4.78 -3.82 8.98
C ALA A 61 -3.82 -4.39 7.91
N HIS A 62 -4.36 -5.24 7.03
CA HIS A 62 -3.62 -5.78 5.90
C HIS A 62 -4.33 -5.41 4.60
N VAL A 63 -3.62 -4.71 3.71
CA VAL A 63 -4.17 -4.21 2.44
C VAL A 63 -3.19 -4.56 1.33
N ALA A 64 -3.65 -5.36 0.36
CA ALA A 64 -2.87 -5.77 -0.79
C ALA A 64 -3.34 -5.05 -2.06
N PHE A 65 -2.39 -4.46 -2.78
CA PHE A 65 -2.60 -3.80 -4.06
C PHE A 65 -2.11 -4.67 -5.21
N ALA A 66 -2.93 -4.80 -6.26
CA ALA A 66 -2.55 -5.54 -7.45
C ALA A 66 -1.50 -4.76 -8.25
N ALA A 67 -0.36 -5.41 -8.52
CA ALA A 67 0.71 -4.90 -9.34
C ALA A 67 0.63 -5.49 -10.76
N PRO A 68 0.90 -4.69 -11.81
CA PRO A 68 0.79 -5.13 -13.20
C PRO A 68 1.91 -6.09 -13.61
N ASN A 69 3.01 -6.15 -12.87
CA ASN A 69 4.13 -7.07 -13.09
C ASN A 69 5.03 -7.14 -11.84
N ARG A 70 5.96 -8.10 -11.83
CA ARG A 70 6.88 -8.33 -10.70
C ARG A 70 7.84 -7.15 -10.44
N LYS A 71 8.27 -6.45 -11.50
CA LYS A 71 9.14 -5.26 -11.36
C LYS A 71 8.47 -4.15 -10.56
N ILE A 72 7.16 -3.95 -10.71
CA ILE A 72 6.42 -2.98 -9.91
C ILE A 72 6.32 -3.41 -8.43
N VAL A 73 6.24 -4.71 -8.14
CA VAL A 73 6.32 -5.23 -6.76
C VAL A 73 7.69 -4.93 -6.14
N ASP A 74 8.77 -5.14 -6.91
CA ASP A 74 10.13 -4.82 -6.45
C ASP A 74 10.30 -3.32 -6.17
N GLU A 75 9.81 -2.47 -7.07
CA GLU A 75 9.88 -1.02 -6.94
C GLU A 75 9.05 -0.50 -5.75
N PHE A 76 7.82 -1.01 -5.59
CA PHE A 76 6.96 -0.71 -4.45
C PHE A 76 7.67 -1.00 -3.12
N HIS A 77 8.32 -2.17 -3.01
CA HIS A 77 9.05 -2.54 -1.81
C HIS A 77 10.23 -1.60 -1.57
N ARG A 78 11.07 -1.42 -2.59
CA ARG A 78 12.26 -0.57 -2.51
C ARG A 78 11.92 0.85 -2.08
N THR A 79 10.89 1.47 -2.67
CA THR A 79 10.49 2.84 -2.33
C THR A 79 9.85 2.91 -0.95
N GLY A 80 9.13 1.88 -0.51
CA GLY A 80 8.55 1.87 0.85
C GLY A 80 9.58 1.73 1.95
N ILE A 81 10.65 0.97 1.75
CA ILE A 81 11.78 0.96 2.69
C ILE A 81 12.44 2.35 2.75
N ILE A 82 12.66 2.99 1.61
CA ILE A 82 13.22 4.36 1.55
C ILE A 82 12.30 5.37 2.24
N ALA A 83 10.98 5.19 2.14
CA ALA A 83 9.97 6.04 2.77
C ALA A 83 9.80 5.80 4.28
N GLY A 84 10.63 4.95 4.90
CA GLY A 84 10.60 4.68 6.34
C GLY A 84 9.69 3.53 6.77
N GLY A 85 9.17 2.75 5.81
CA GLY A 85 8.50 1.49 6.11
C GLY A 85 9.48 0.42 6.55
N PHE A 86 8.99 -0.53 7.35
CA PHE A 86 9.79 -1.67 7.79
C PHE A 86 9.58 -2.87 6.86
N ASP A 87 10.65 -3.57 6.50
CA ASP A 87 10.53 -4.81 5.75
C ASP A 87 9.74 -5.84 6.55
N ASN A 88 8.71 -6.41 5.91
CA ASN A 88 7.89 -7.48 6.47
C ASN A 88 7.81 -8.68 5.52
N GLY A 89 8.68 -8.70 4.51
CA GLY A 89 8.74 -9.73 3.50
C GLY A 89 9.22 -9.16 2.18
N ALA A 90 10.51 -9.34 1.89
CA ALA A 90 11.13 -8.93 0.63
C ALA A 90 10.40 -9.48 -0.61
N PRO A 91 10.49 -8.81 -1.77
CA PRO A 91 9.88 -9.27 -3.01
C PRO A 91 10.27 -10.70 -3.35
N GLY A 92 9.28 -11.52 -3.70
CA GLY A 92 9.55 -12.90 -4.10
C GLY A 92 8.30 -13.72 -4.32
N LEU A 93 8.50 -14.95 -4.80
CA LEU A 93 7.42 -15.92 -4.93
C LEU A 93 6.91 -16.36 -3.55
N ARG A 94 5.60 -16.56 -3.45
CA ARG A 94 4.87 -17.13 -2.31
C ARG A 94 4.15 -18.40 -2.78
N PRO A 95 4.88 -19.50 -3.09
CA PRO A 95 4.30 -20.69 -3.71
C PRO A 95 3.28 -21.41 -2.80
N HIS A 96 3.29 -21.13 -1.49
CA HIS A 96 2.30 -21.61 -0.54
C HIS A 96 0.92 -20.95 -0.69
N TYR A 97 0.80 -19.82 -1.41
CA TYR A 97 -0.48 -19.26 -1.83
C TYR A 97 -0.90 -19.81 -3.20
N HIS A 98 -0.06 -19.59 -4.21
CA HIS A 98 -0.11 -20.28 -5.50
C HIS A 98 1.18 -20.02 -6.29
N GLN A 99 1.42 -20.80 -7.35
CA GLN A 99 2.70 -20.83 -8.08
C GLN A 99 3.18 -19.47 -8.64
N ASN A 100 2.23 -18.60 -9.01
CA ASN A 100 2.53 -17.29 -9.60
C ASN A 100 2.39 -16.11 -8.63
N TYR A 101 2.13 -16.34 -7.34
CA TYR A 101 1.96 -15.27 -6.37
C TYR A 101 3.33 -14.64 -6.10
N TYR A 102 3.60 -13.47 -6.66
CA TYR A 102 4.81 -12.70 -6.41
C TYR A 102 4.46 -11.46 -5.60
N GLY A 103 4.88 -11.39 -4.34
CA GLY A 103 4.46 -10.36 -3.40
C GLY A 103 5.62 -9.77 -2.62
N ALA A 104 5.39 -8.56 -2.11
CA ALA A 104 6.28 -7.87 -1.17
C ALA A 104 5.44 -7.15 -0.10
N PHE A 105 5.97 -7.09 1.12
CA PHE A 105 5.24 -6.66 2.31
C PHE A 105 6.04 -5.60 3.05
N ILE A 106 5.38 -4.49 3.39
CA ILE A 106 5.97 -3.37 4.11
C ILE A 106 5.05 -3.04 5.28
N LEU A 107 5.61 -2.94 6.50
CA LEU A 107 4.90 -2.37 7.63
C LEU A 107 4.98 -0.85 7.56
N HIS A 108 3.81 -0.21 7.49
CA HIS A 108 3.65 1.21 7.79
C HIS A 108 4.15 1.50 9.22
N PRO A 109 4.65 2.71 9.55
CA PRO A 109 5.07 3.06 10.92
C PRO A 109 4.01 2.87 12.01
N ASP A 110 2.72 2.87 11.68
CA ASP A 110 1.62 2.52 12.60
C ASP A 110 1.33 1.00 12.68
N GLY A 111 2.09 0.17 11.97
CA GLY A 111 2.01 -1.29 11.99
C GLY A 111 0.94 -1.90 11.08
N HIS A 112 0.50 -1.18 10.06
CA HIS A 112 -0.32 -1.76 8.99
C HIS A 112 0.56 -2.53 7.99
N ASN A 113 0.14 -3.73 7.61
CA ASN A 113 0.84 -4.57 6.64
C ASN A 113 0.37 -4.26 5.22
N ILE A 114 1.15 -3.47 4.49
CA ILE A 114 0.83 -3.05 3.12
C ILE A 114 1.56 -3.95 2.14
N GLU A 115 0.82 -4.50 1.18
CA GLU A 115 1.33 -5.44 0.20
C GLU A 115 1.16 -4.93 -1.22
N ALA A 116 2.14 -5.22 -2.08
CA ALA A 116 1.95 -5.26 -3.53
C ALA A 116 2.10 -6.69 -4.03
N VAL A 117 1.16 -7.14 -4.87
CA VAL A 117 1.13 -8.51 -5.38
C VAL A 117 0.90 -8.56 -6.89
N CYS A 118 1.70 -9.38 -7.58
CA CYS A 118 1.49 -9.74 -8.97
C CYS A 118 1.14 -11.24 -9.06
N HIS A 119 0.05 -11.57 -9.77
CA HIS A 119 -0.40 -12.94 -9.97
C HIS A 119 -0.03 -13.52 -11.35
N LEU A 120 0.61 -12.72 -12.21
CA LEU A 120 0.96 -13.13 -13.57
C LEU A 120 2.17 -14.08 -13.55
N SER A 121 2.16 -15.06 -14.46
CA SER A 121 3.36 -15.84 -14.76
C SER A 121 4.39 -14.96 -15.46
N VAL A 122 5.67 -15.33 -15.36
CA VAL A 122 6.71 -14.80 -16.23
C VAL A 122 6.71 -15.70 -17.47
N SER A 123 6.45 -15.11 -18.63
CA SER A 123 6.59 -15.78 -19.93
C SER A 123 8.05 -15.97 -20.30
#